data_AF-A0A350LWW2-F1
#
_entry.id   AF-A0A350LWW2-F1
#
_cell.length_a   1.000
_cell.length_b   1.000
_cell.length_c   1.000
_cell.angle_alpha   90.00
_cell.angle_beta   90.00
_cell.angle_gamma   90.00
#
_symmetry.space_group_name_H-M   'P 1'
#
loop_
_entity.id
_entity.type
_entity.pdbx_description
1 polymer ?
#
loop_
_entity_poly.entity_id
_entity_poly.type
_entity_poly.pdbx_seq_one_letter_code
_entity_poly.pdbx_strand_id
1 'polypeptide(L)'
;GTDQSEVTLADLIGQEARVALYEGRPVRPGDVGPPAVIERNQVVPLIYLRGGLEIMTEGRSLDRAGIGDHVRVMNLASRATVSGRVTASGRILVSQ
;
A
#
# COMPACT_ATOMS: atom_id res chain seq x y z
N GLY A 1 -1.49 -4.11 -35.76
CA GLY A 1 -1.36 -3.10 -34.69
C GLY A 1 -1.86 -3.74 -33.42
N THR A 2 -0.99 -3.87 -32.43
CA THR A 2 -1.16 -4.73 -31.24
C THR A 2 -1.86 -3.92 -30.15
N ASP A 3 -3.15 -4.16 -29.91
CA ASP A 3 -3.90 -3.55 -28.80
C ASP A 3 -4.06 -4.59 -27.68
N GLN A 4 -3.02 -4.73 -26.85
CA GLN A 4 -2.98 -5.62 -25.69
C GLN A 4 -3.10 -4.78 -24.41
N SER A 5 -4.32 -4.44 -24.00
CA SER A 5 -4.58 -4.00 -22.61
C SER A 5 -6.07 -4.07 -22.23
N GLU A 6 -6.77 -5.15 -22.59
CA GLU A 6 -8.08 -5.46 -21.99
C GLU A 6 -7.86 -6.10 -20.61
N VAL A 7 -8.34 -5.43 -19.56
CA VAL A 7 -8.48 -6.03 -18.23
C VAL A 7 -9.70 -6.94 -18.26
N THR A 8 -9.52 -8.23 -17.98
CA THR A 8 -10.64 -9.18 -17.98
C THR A 8 -11.37 -9.19 -16.63
N LEU A 9 -12.62 -9.66 -16.58
CA LEU A 9 -13.37 -9.79 -15.32
C LEU A 9 -12.62 -10.66 -14.27
N ALA A 10 -11.86 -11.66 -14.72
CA ALA A 10 -11.06 -12.49 -13.85
C ALA A 10 -9.93 -11.69 -13.17
N ASP A 11 -9.35 -10.71 -13.87
CA ASP A 11 -8.30 -9.84 -13.33
C ASP A 11 -8.84 -8.87 -12.26
N LEU A 12 -10.16 -8.64 -12.19
CA LEU A 12 -10.78 -7.72 -11.24
C LEU A 12 -11.13 -8.37 -9.89
N ILE A 13 -11.15 -9.70 -9.80
CA ILE A 13 -11.51 -10.41 -8.57
C ILE A 13 -10.45 -10.18 -7.51
N GLY A 14 -10.86 -9.63 -6.36
CA GLY A 14 -9.96 -9.31 -5.25
C GLY A 14 -9.18 -8.00 -5.42
N GLN A 15 -9.52 -7.19 -6.42
CA GLN A 15 -8.99 -5.84 -6.59
C GLN A 15 -9.95 -4.78 -6.03
N GLU A 16 -9.39 -3.66 -5.59
CA GLU A 16 -10.09 -2.48 -5.13
C GLU A 16 -10.00 -1.37 -6.18
N ALA A 17 -11.09 -0.62 -6.36
CA ALA A 17 -11.10 0.53 -7.25
C ALA A 17 -10.28 1.68 -6.66
N ARG A 18 -9.32 2.20 -7.43
CA ARG A 18 -8.51 3.37 -7.05
C ARG A 18 -9.16 4.70 -7.41
N VAL A 19 -10.14 4.68 -8.31
CA VAL A 19 -10.90 5.84 -8.81
C VAL A 19 -12.40 5.55 -8.85
N ALA A 20 -13.22 6.60 -8.96
CA ALA A 20 -14.65 6.43 -9.23
C ALA A 20 -14.84 5.80 -10.62
N LEU A 21 -15.37 4.57 -10.64
CA LEU A 21 -15.74 3.85 -11.84
C LEU A 21 -17.18 4.21 -12.23
N TYR A 22 -17.38 4.56 -13.50
CA TYR A 22 -18.70 4.89 -14.05
C TYR A 22 -19.15 3.81 -15.03
N GLU A 23 -20.45 3.51 -15.01
CA GLU A 23 -21.07 2.56 -15.91
C GLU A 23 -20.80 2.90 -17.39
N GLY A 24 -20.52 1.88 -18.20
CA GLY A 24 -20.26 2.03 -19.64
C GLY A 24 -18.83 2.43 -20.03
N ARG A 25 -17.92 2.67 -19.07
CA ARG A 25 -16.50 2.95 -19.36
C ARG A 25 -15.63 1.70 -19.13
N PRO A 26 -14.77 1.31 -20.09
CA PRO A 26 -13.82 0.22 -19.88
C PRO A 26 -12.90 0.49 -18.69
N VAL A 27 -12.78 -0.48 -17.78
CA VAL A 27 -11.87 -0.44 -16.63
C VAL A 27 -10.44 -0.60 -17.14
N ARG A 28 -9.58 0.37 -16.87
CA ARG A 28 -8.17 0.32 -17.28
C ARG A 28 -7.33 -0.34 -16.20
N PRO A 29 -6.15 -0.91 -16.56
CA PRO A 29 -5.26 -1.55 -15.59
C PRO A 29 -4.83 -0.66 -14.42
N GLY A 30 -4.90 0.68 -14.56
CA GLY A 30 -4.59 1.62 -13.48
C GLY A 30 -5.78 2.04 -12.61
N ASP A 31 -7.01 1.69 -13.01
CA ASP A 31 -8.23 2.08 -12.30
C ASP A 31 -8.54 1.15 -11.11
N VAL A 32 -7.90 -0.03 -11.09
CA VAL A 32 -8.02 -1.06 -10.07
C VAL A 32 -6.65 -1.50 -9.58
N GLY A 33 -6.54 -1.90 -8.32
CA GLY A 33 -5.30 -2.43 -7.75
C GLY A 33 -5.58 -3.40 -6.62
N PRO A 34 -4.56 -4.09 -6.09
CA PRO A 34 -4.74 -4.85 -4.85
C PRO A 34 -5.28 -3.92 -3.74
N PRO A 35 -6.18 -4.42 -2.88
CA PRO A 35 -6.80 -3.63 -1.84
C PRO A 35 -5.75 -3.00 -0.94
N ALA A 36 -6.04 -1.78 -0.50
CA ALA A 36 -5.24 -1.17 0.55
C ALA A 36 -5.29 -2.09 1.77
N VAL A 37 -4.13 -2.53 2.23
CA VAL A 37 -4.01 -3.29 3.49
C VAL A 37 -3.73 -2.36 4.65
N ILE A 38 -3.40 -1.10 4.35
CA ILE A 38 -3.20 -0.01 5.30
C ILE A 38 -4.07 1.18 4.91
N GLU A 39 -4.88 1.63 5.86
CA GLU A 39 -5.70 2.84 5.75
C GLU A 39 -5.00 4.07 6.31
N ARG A 40 -5.41 5.25 5.84
CA ARG A 40 -4.94 6.52 6.42
C ARG A 40 -5.30 6.60 7.90
N ASN A 41 -4.35 7.04 8.71
CA ASN A 41 -4.42 7.11 10.17
C ASN A 41 -4.45 5.77 10.90
N GLN A 42 -4.37 4.62 10.20
CA GLN A 42 -4.26 3.33 10.85
C GLN A 42 -2.95 3.23 11.63
N VAL A 43 -3.00 2.60 12.81
CA VAL A 43 -1.81 2.25 13.58
C VAL A 43 -1.25 0.94 13.04
N VAL A 44 0.02 0.94 12.65
CA VAL A 44 0.67 -0.16 11.95
C VAL A 44 2.06 -0.45 12.53
N PRO A 45 2.52 -1.71 12.52
CA PRO A 45 3.88 -2.03 12.95
C PRO A 45 4.91 -1.48 11.97
N LEU A 46 5.90 -0.78 12.51
CA LEU A 46 7.10 -0.35 11.81
C LEU A 46 8.25 -1.29 12.15
N ILE A 47 8.89 -1.84 11.13
CA ILE A 47 10.05 -2.72 11.24
C ILE A 47 11.27 -2.00 10.68
N TYR A 48 12.28 -1.80 11.50
CA TYR A 48 13.56 -1.20 11.11
C TYR A 48 14.64 -2.30 11.12
N LEU A 49 15.31 -2.49 9.98
CA LEU A 49 16.41 -3.44 9.85
C LEU A 49 17.73 -2.70 9.68
N ARG A 50 18.69 -2.92 10.57
CA ARG A 50 20.03 -2.34 10.46
C ARG A 50 21.09 -3.31 10.98
N GLY A 51 21.98 -3.78 10.10
CA GLY A 51 23.13 -4.61 10.49
C GLY A 51 22.76 -5.89 11.25
N GLY A 52 21.63 -6.52 10.93
CA GLY A 52 21.13 -7.72 11.61
C GLY A 52 20.30 -7.45 12.87
N LEU A 53 20.17 -6.20 13.30
CA LEU A 53 19.22 -5.80 14.34
C LEU A 53 17.85 -5.48 13.72
N GLU A 54 16.80 -6.10 14.25
CA GLU A 54 15.40 -5.79 13.96
C GLU A 54 14.80 -5.02 15.14
N ILE A 55 14.29 -3.82 14.87
CA ILE A 55 13.56 -3.02 15.85
C ILE A 55 12.12 -2.90 15.37
N MET A 56 11.18 -3.21 16.26
CA MET A 56 9.75 -3.08 16.01
C MET A 56 9.17 -1.95 16.86
N THR A 57 8.45 -1.03 16.22
CA THR A 57 7.70 0.04 16.89
C THR A 57 6.32 0.19 16.26
N GLU A 58 5.50 1.11 16.78
CA GLU A 58 4.23 1.47 16.16
C GLU A 58 4.33 2.81 15.42
N GLY A 59 3.58 2.93 14.34
CA GLY A 59 3.45 4.15 13.57
C GLY A 59 2.01 4.39 13.13
N ARG A 60 1.68 5.64 12.86
CA ARG A 60 0.39 6.03 12.27
C ARG A 60 0.58 6.32 10.79
N SER A 61 -0.12 5.58 9.94
CA SER A 61 -0.06 5.80 8.49
C SER A 61 -0.61 7.18 8.14
N LEU A 62 0.06 7.90 7.24
CA LEU A 62 -0.38 9.20 6.78
C LEU A 62 -1.20 9.14 5.49
N ASP A 63 -1.20 7.98 4.83
CA ASP A 63 -1.92 7.71 3.58
C ASP A 63 -2.45 6.27 3.53
N ARG A 64 -3.29 5.96 2.55
CA ARG A 64 -3.65 4.57 2.23
C ARG A 64 -2.53 3.90 1.45
N ALA A 65 -2.34 2.60 1.63
CA ALA A 65 -1.33 1.84 0.90
C ALA A 65 -1.69 0.35 0.77
N GLY A 66 -1.44 -0.19 -0.42
CA GLY A 66 -1.51 -1.62 -0.71
C GLY A 66 -0.20 -2.34 -0.42
N ILE A 67 -0.21 -3.66 -0.55
CA ILE A 67 1.00 -4.48 -0.41
C ILE A 67 2.04 -4.05 -1.43
N GLY A 68 3.27 -3.81 -0.97
CA GLY A 68 4.40 -3.43 -1.82
C GLY A 68 4.52 -1.92 -2.08
N ASP A 69 3.48 -1.13 -1.78
CA ASP A 69 3.50 0.33 -1.90
C ASP A 69 4.45 0.96 -0.87
N HIS A 70 4.95 2.15 -1.20
CA HIS A 70 5.65 3.00 -0.22
C HIS A 70 4.65 3.96 0.42
N VAL A 71 4.71 4.08 1.74
CA VAL A 71 3.82 4.94 2.51
C VAL A 71 4.60 5.72 3.56
N ARG A 72 4.14 6.95 3.82
CA ARG A 72 4.66 7.78 4.91
C ARG A 72 3.91 7.48 6.19
N VAL A 73 4.65 7.39 7.28
CA VAL A 73 4.15 6.99 8.60
C VAL A 73 4.78 7.87 9.65
N MET A 74 3.99 8.33 10.61
CA MET A 74 4.52 8.97 11.81
C MET A 74 4.80 7.89 12.86
N ASN A 75 6.07 7.72 13.25
CA ASN A 75 6.43 6.88 14.38
C ASN A 75 5.79 7.46 15.66
N LEU A 76 5.03 6.65 16.40
CA LEU A 76 4.28 7.15 17.56
C LEU A 76 5.17 7.40 18.79
N ALA A 77 6.30 6.70 18.90
CA ALA A 77 7.24 6.87 20.01
C ALA A 77 8.10 8.14 19.85
N SER A 78 8.63 8.39 18.65
CA SER A 78 9.54 9.52 18.39
C SER A 78 8.88 10.72 17.71
N ARG A 79 7.67 10.57 17.18
CA ARG A 79 6.98 11.53 16.30
C ARG A 79 7.69 11.81 14.96
N ALA A 80 8.78 11.10 14.66
CA ALA A 80 9.46 11.23 13.38
C ALA A 80 8.58 10.66 12.26
N THR A 81 8.51 11.36 11.12
CA THR A 81 7.90 10.81 9.92
C THR A 81 8.94 10.01 9.15
N VAL A 82 8.60 8.76 8.85
CA VAL A 82 9.43 7.84 8.07
C VAL A 82 8.67 7.35 6.85
N SER A 83 9.39 6.91 5.83
CA SER A 83 8.80 6.23 4.68
C SER A 83 9.23 4.78 4.70
N GLY A 84 8.34 3.88 4.30
CA GLY A 84 8.67 2.46 4.24
C GLY A 84 7.75 1.71 3.31
N ARG A 85 8.11 0.47 3.04
CA ARG A 85 7.37 -0.41 2.13
C ARG A 85 6.39 -1.28 2.90
N VAL A 86 5.15 -1.33 2.43
CA VAL A 86 4.11 -2.19 3.00
C VAL A 86 4.39 -3.64 2.64
N THR A 87 4.34 -4.52 3.64
CA THR A 87 4.52 -5.96 3.49
C THR A 87 3.17 -6.66 3.39
N ALA A 88 3.17 -7.90 2.90
CA ALA A 88 1.94 -8.70 2.79
C ALA A 88 1.28 -9.01 4.15
N SER A 89 2.04 -8.89 5.26
CA SER A 89 1.52 -9.06 6.62
C SER A 89 0.96 -7.77 7.25
N GLY A 90 0.86 -6.69 6.47
CA GLY A 90 0.35 -5.39 6.95
C GLY A 90 1.34 -4.59 7.81
N ARG A 91 2.62 -4.99 7.81
CA ARG A 91 3.71 -4.24 8.47
C ARG A 91 4.42 -3.33 7.48
N ILE A 92 5.11 -2.32 7.98
CA ILE A 92 5.90 -1.40 7.16
C ILE A 92 7.38 -1.60 7.44
N LEU A 93 8.11 -2.01 6.41
CA LEU A 93 9.56 -2.11 6.45
C LEU A 93 10.16 -0.74 6.15
N VAL A 94 10.82 -0.15 7.14
CA VAL A 94 11.46 1.15 7.04
C VAL A 94 12.92 0.94 6.67
N SER A 95 13.28 1.31 5.43
CA SER A 95 14.66 1.44 4.99
C SER A 95 15.06 2.92 5.09
N GLN A 96 16.02 3.24 5.95
CA GLN A 96 16.69 4.55 5.94
C GLN A 96 17.74 4.61 4.84
#